data_AF-A0A813H1I8-F1
#
_entry.id   AF-A0A813H1I8-F1
#
_cell.length_a   1.000
_cell.length_b   1.000
_cell.length_c   1.000
_cell.angle_alpha   90.00
_cell.angle_beta   90.00
_cell.angle_gamma   90.00
#
_symmetry.space_group_name_H-M   'P 1'
#
loop_
_entity.id
_entity.type
_entity.pdbx_description
1 polymer ?
#
loop_
_entity_poly.entity_id
_entity_poly.type
_entity_poly.pdbx_seq_one_letter_code
_entity_poly.pdbx_strand_id
1 'polypeptide(L)'
;MGAGAVASVIQAALSAVGEPIVNRVLVKRMKLMDAVRDVTPSMMLDFFKTTLITNFLKFPFFEAINVFCSLLPISGAVRGLFTGFVFTTATLPVTNYRYRKSMQLEVNWGNIYEAYFPTVIRDIAYGIVRNYSTMGVLAAFPGWKTTSPQLMLIVVILGCLGSAPFNAWRGFLLQAKGQELSFKDFFKPANFVRSTGLGAFKQGLALAVGYWCAPPVQRFFAGLMAGR
;
A
#
# COMPACT_ATOMS: atom_id res chain seq x y z
N MET A 1 5.40 17.60 -8.25
CA MET A 1 6.06 16.86 -7.14
C MET A 1 5.26 16.84 -5.82
N GLY A 2 4.34 17.77 -5.51
CA GLY A 2 3.59 17.73 -4.24
C GLY A 2 2.43 16.72 -4.13
N ALA A 3 2.05 16.04 -5.22
CA ALA A 3 0.89 15.14 -5.23
C ALA A 3 1.10 13.85 -4.41
N GLY A 4 2.34 13.34 -4.37
CA GLY A 4 2.69 12.17 -3.57
C GLY A 4 2.53 12.43 -2.07
N ALA A 5 2.94 13.60 -1.58
CA ALA A 5 2.79 13.98 -0.17
C ALA A 5 1.32 14.13 0.24
N VAL A 6 0.51 14.81 -0.58
CA VAL A 6 -0.94 14.96 -0.32
C VAL A 6 -1.64 13.60 -0.36
N ALA A 7 -1.32 12.76 -1.35
CA ALA A 7 -1.83 11.40 -1.42
C ALA A 7 -1.40 10.55 -0.22
N SER A 8 -0.18 10.74 0.30
CA SER A 8 0.33 10.05 1.48
C SER A 8 -0.49 10.36 2.73
N VAL A 9 -0.87 11.63 2.92
CA VAL A 9 -1.70 12.10 4.03
C VAL A 9 -3.11 11.53 3.92
N ILE A 10 -3.72 11.60 2.74
CA ILE A 10 -5.09 11.08 2.51
C ILE A 10 -5.11 9.56 2.68
N GLN A 11 -4.11 8.86 2.15
CA GLN A 11 -3.97 7.42 2.35
C GLN A 11 -3.76 7.08 3.84
N ALA A 12 -2.97 7.87 4.56
CA ALA A 12 -2.78 7.68 6.00
C ALA A 12 -4.09 7.87 6.77
N ALA A 13 -4.88 8.89 6.44
CA ALA A 13 -6.17 9.14 7.07
C ALA A 13 -7.18 8.00 6.79
N LEU A 14 -7.29 7.56 5.54
CA LEU A 14 -8.16 6.44 5.17
C LEU A 14 -7.70 5.11 5.79
N SER A 15 -6.39 4.90 5.90
CA SER A 15 -5.82 3.69 6.49
C SER A 15 -5.91 3.68 8.02
N ALA A 16 -5.84 4.85 8.65
CA ALA A 16 -6.03 5.06 10.10
C ALA A 16 -7.34 4.48 10.62
N VAL A 17 -8.40 4.60 9.80
CA VAL A 17 -9.74 4.11 10.15
C VAL A 17 -9.94 2.68 9.65
N GLY A 18 -9.63 2.42 8.38
CA GLY A 18 -9.98 1.16 7.73
C GLY A 18 -9.11 -0.04 8.12
N GLU A 19 -7.79 0.15 8.28
CA GLU A 19 -6.88 -0.99 8.51
C GLU A 19 -6.98 -1.59 9.90
N PRO A 20 -7.10 -0.81 11.00
CA PRO A 20 -7.29 -1.41 12.31
C PRO A 20 -8.51 -2.32 12.41
N ILE A 21 -9.61 -1.95 11.72
CA ILE A 21 -10.84 -2.74 11.67
C ILE A 21 -10.63 -3.99 10.81
N VAL A 22 -10.12 -3.84 9.59
CA VAL A 22 -9.91 -4.96 8.66
C VAL A 22 -8.90 -5.97 9.24
N ASN A 23 -7.80 -5.51 9.83
CA ASN A 23 -6.79 -6.38 10.42
C ASN A 23 -7.36 -7.19 11.60
N ARG A 24 -8.27 -6.64 12.41
CA ARG A 24 -8.96 -7.39 13.47
C ARG A 24 -9.90 -8.46 12.92
N VAL A 25 -10.67 -8.14 11.89
CA VAL A 25 -11.55 -9.12 11.24
C VAL A 25 -10.75 -10.25 10.60
N LEU A 26 -9.64 -9.92 9.92
CA LEU A 26 -8.86 -10.90 9.19
C LEU A 26 -7.92 -11.72 10.08
N VAL A 27 -7.25 -11.08 11.04
CA VAL A 27 -6.19 -11.69 11.85
C VAL A 27 -6.71 -12.16 13.21
N LYS A 28 -7.49 -11.34 13.92
CA LYS A 28 -8.12 -11.75 15.20
C LYS A 28 -9.45 -12.49 15.03
N ARG A 29 -9.92 -12.67 13.78
CA ARG A 29 -11.19 -13.36 13.45
C ARG A 29 -12.41 -12.81 14.17
N MET A 30 -12.40 -11.50 14.47
CA MET A 30 -13.52 -10.83 15.12
C MET A 30 -14.66 -10.60 14.11
N LYS A 31 -15.92 -10.62 14.57
CA LYS A 31 -17.04 -10.16 13.74
C LYS A 31 -16.84 -8.68 13.44
N LEU A 32 -17.33 -8.22 12.27
CA LEU A 32 -17.12 -6.84 11.82
C LEU A 32 -17.57 -5.80 12.86
N MET A 33 -18.75 -5.98 13.46
CA MET A 33 -19.28 -5.04 14.46
C MET A 33 -18.46 -5.04 15.76
N ASP A 34 -17.90 -6.18 16.14
CA ASP A 34 -17.02 -6.29 17.31
C ASP A 34 -15.67 -5.64 17.02
N ALA A 35 -15.13 -5.81 15.80
CA ALA A 35 -13.92 -5.15 15.36
C ALA A 35 -14.07 -3.62 15.28
N VAL A 36 -15.24 -3.11 14.89
CA VAL A 36 -15.54 -1.66 14.91
C VAL A 36 -15.55 -1.14 16.34
N ARG A 37 -16.15 -1.89 17.28
CA ARG A 37 -16.21 -1.52 18.71
C ARG A 37 -14.85 -1.61 19.41
N ASP A 38 -13.98 -2.51 18.98
CA ASP A 38 -12.63 -2.71 19.53
C ASP A 38 -11.62 -1.64 19.09
N VAL A 39 -11.93 -0.83 18.07
CA VAL A 39 -11.04 0.23 17.60
C VAL A 39 -11.40 1.55 18.26
N THR A 40 -10.51 2.05 19.11
CA THR A 40 -10.68 3.37 19.76
C THR A 40 -10.07 4.50 18.93
N PRO A 41 -10.52 5.76 19.12
CA PRO A 41 -9.94 6.92 18.44
C PRO A 41 -8.44 7.09 18.69
N SER A 42 -7.96 6.75 19.89
CA SER A 42 -6.52 6.77 20.22
C SER A 42 -5.74 5.79 19.34
N MET A 43 -6.28 4.59 19.10
CA MET A 43 -5.64 3.59 18.25
C MET A 43 -5.61 4.01 16.79
N MET A 44 -6.67 4.65 16.30
CA MET A 44 -6.70 5.25 14.97
C MET A 44 -5.64 6.34 14.82
N LEU A 45 -5.48 7.20 15.84
CA LEU A 45 -4.51 8.30 15.83
C LEU A 45 -3.05 7.80 15.87
N ASP A 46 -2.77 6.77 16.69
CA ASP A 46 -1.44 6.15 16.72
C ASP A 46 -1.13 5.42 15.42
N PHE A 47 -2.13 4.78 14.82
CA PHE A 47 -1.99 4.17 13.51
C PHE A 47 -1.84 5.20 12.40
N PHE A 48 -2.51 6.35 12.49
CA PHE A 48 -2.33 7.49 11.60
C PHE A 48 -0.89 8.01 11.66
N LYS A 49 -0.38 8.33 12.86
CA LYS A 49 1.02 8.80 13.06
C LYS A 49 2.02 7.82 12.47
N THR A 50 1.86 6.54 12.80
CA THR A 50 2.72 5.47 12.28
C THR A 50 2.64 5.40 10.76
N THR A 51 1.42 5.37 10.20
CA THR A 51 1.20 5.28 8.75
C THR A 51 1.78 6.48 8.02
N LEU A 52 1.56 7.68 8.53
CA LEU A 52 2.06 8.92 7.98
C LEU A 52 3.59 8.90 7.88
N ILE A 53 4.27 8.57 8.99
CA ILE A 53 5.74 8.44 9.02
C ILE A 53 6.21 7.37 8.03
N THR A 54 5.57 6.19 8.01
CA THR A 54 5.97 5.13 7.08
C THR A 54 5.77 5.53 5.62
N ASN A 55 4.73 6.29 5.30
CA ASN A 55 4.47 6.76 3.94
C ASN A 55 5.49 7.83 3.54
N PHE A 56 5.80 8.79 4.42
CA PHE A 56 6.83 9.80 4.17
C PHE A 56 8.24 9.25 4.06
N LEU A 57 8.51 8.06 4.58
CA LEU A 57 9.77 7.35 4.30
C LEU A 57 9.72 6.63 2.95
N LYS A 58 8.63 5.89 2.71
CA LYS A 58 8.50 5.02 1.53
C LYS A 58 8.43 5.78 0.22
N PHE A 59 7.62 6.84 0.13
CA PHE A 59 7.41 7.52 -1.14
C PHE A 59 8.68 8.23 -1.67
N PRO A 60 9.41 9.03 -0.86
CA PRO A 60 10.68 9.62 -1.31
C PRO A 60 11.72 8.56 -1.66
N PHE A 61 11.78 7.46 -0.90
CA PHE A 61 12.69 6.36 -1.19
C PHE A 61 12.36 5.64 -2.51
N PHE A 62 11.06 5.41 -2.79
CA PHE A 62 10.60 4.87 -4.07
C PHE A 62 10.93 5.81 -5.24
N GLU A 63 10.74 7.12 -5.07
CA GLU A 63 11.10 8.10 -6.09
C GLU A 63 12.61 8.11 -6.35
N ALA A 64 13.43 8.11 -5.30
CA ALA A 64 14.89 8.06 -5.43
C ALA A 64 15.35 6.81 -6.20
N ILE A 65 14.79 5.63 -5.88
CA ILE A 65 15.11 4.39 -6.61
C ILE A 65 14.68 4.50 -8.07
N ASN A 66 13.48 5.01 -8.36
CA ASN A 66 13.02 5.13 -9.74
C ASN A 66 13.86 6.11 -10.56
N VAL A 67 14.25 7.25 -9.98
CA VAL A 67 15.15 8.22 -10.62
C VAL A 67 16.48 7.55 -10.91
N PHE A 68 17.10 6.90 -9.92
CA PHE A 68 18.36 6.17 -10.11
C PHE A 68 18.24 5.11 -11.22
N CYS A 69 17.18 4.31 -11.20
CA CYS A 69 16.93 3.28 -12.18
C CYS A 69 16.62 3.83 -13.59
N SER A 70 16.13 5.07 -13.69
CA SER A 70 15.88 5.75 -14.95
C SER A 70 17.17 6.15 -15.68
N LEU A 71 18.26 6.34 -14.93
CA LEU A 71 19.59 6.65 -15.45
C LEU A 71 20.31 5.42 -16.01
N LEU A 72 19.83 4.21 -15.70
CA LEU A 72 20.40 2.96 -16.19
C LEU A 72 19.73 2.54 -17.52
N PRO A 73 20.51 2.13 -18.54
CA PRO A 73 19.99 1.64 -19.82
C PRO A 73 19.48 0.19 -19.71
N ILE A 74 18.55 -0.05 -18.79
CA ILE A 74 17.94 -1.36 -18.52
C ILE A 74 16.48 -1.39 -19.02
N SER A 75 16.03 -2.55 -19.48
CA SER A 75 14.66 -2.75 -19.93
C SER A 75 13.65 -2.49 -18.80
N GLY A 76 12.42 -2.08 -19.15
CA GLY A 76 11.38 -1.75 -18.16
C GLY A 76 11.04 -2.90 -17.19
N ALA A 77 11.17 -4.15 -17.63
CA ALA A 77 10.97 -5.33 -16.79
C ALA A 77 12.10 -5.51 -15.76
N VAL A 78 13.36 -5.39 -16.19
CA VAL A 78 14.53 -5.45 -15.29
C VAL A 78 14.51 -4.29 -14.30
N ARG A 79 14.08 -3.11 -14.76
CA ARG A 79 13.86 -1.94 -13.92
C ARG A 79 12.82 -2.20 -12.83
N GLY A 80 11.66 -2.76 -13.20
CA GLY A 80 10.61 -3.11 -12.25
C GLY A 80 11.05 -4.16 -11.23
N LEU A 81 11.84 -5.15 -11.65
CA LEU A 81 12.39 -6.19 -10.78
C LEU A 81 13.39 -5.61 -9.78
N PHE A 82 14.34 -4.79 -10.26
CA PHE A 82 15.34 -4.16 -9.40
C PHE A 82 14.70 -3.16 -8.42
N THR A 83 13.83 -2.28 -8.92
CA THR A 83 13.09 -1.34 -8.06
C THR A 83 12.28 -2.08 -7.01
N GLY A 84 11.53 -3.12 -7.40
CA GLY A 84 10.75 -3.93 -6.48
C GLY A 84 11.63 -4.58 -5.41
N PHE A 85 12.71 -5.24 -5.81
CA PHE A 85 13.63 -5.91 -4.89
C PHE A 85 14.26 -4.94 -3.87
N VAL A 86 14.87 -3.85 -4.35
CA VAL A 86 15.56 -2.88 -3.48
C VAL A 86 14.56 -2.14 -2.58
N PHE A 87 13.44 -1.70 -3.15
CA PHE A 87 12.40 -1.00 -2.40
C PHE A 87 11.82 -1.88 -1.29
N THR A 88 11.43 -3.11 -1.61
CA THR A 88 10.86 -4.02 -0.61
C THR A 88 11.88 -4.37 0.45
N THR A 89 13.13 -4.64 0.08
CA THR A 89 14.17 -5.01 1.05
C THR A 89 14.41 -3.93 2.07
N ALA A 90 14.53 -2.68 1.63
CA ALA A 90 14.75 -1.56 2.55
C ALA A 90 13.50 -1.18 3.35
N THR A 91 12.30 -1.35 2.78
CA THR A 91 11.05 -0.89 3.43
C THR A 91 10.30 -1.97 4.19
N LEU A 92 10.72 -3.24 4.11
CA LEU A 92 10.06 -4.33 4.81
C LEU A 92 10.09 -4.18 6.33
N PRO A 93 11.22 -3.81 6.98
CA PRO A 93 11.26 -3.62 8.42
C PRO A 93 10.23 -2.61 8.90
N VAL A 94 10.11 -1.50 8.18
CA VAL A 94 9.16 -0.42 8.46
C VAL A 94 7.71 -0.87 8.23
N THR A 95 7.49 -1.69 7.19
CA THR A 95 6.17 -2.27 6.89
C THR A 95 5.72 -3.25 7.97
N ASN A 96 6.60 -4.15 8.39
CA ASN A 96 6.31 -5.14 9.41
C ASN A 96 6.18 -4.49 10.80
N TYR A 97 6.97 -3.46 11.10
CA TYR A 97 6.79 -2.63 12.29
C TYR A 97 5.39 -2.03 12.36
N ARG A 98 4.91 -1.40 11.28
CA ARG A 98 3.56 -0.83 11.20
C ARG A 98 2.48 -1.91 11.38
N TYR A 99 2.64 -3.06 10.73
CA TYR A 99 1.71 -4.19 10.87
C TYR A 99 1.61 -4.67 12.32
N ARG A 100 2.76 -4.94 12.96
CA ARG A 100 2.84 -5.39 14.35
C ARG A 100 2.23 -4.37 15.33
N LYS A 101 2.52 -3.08 15.14
CA LYS A 101 1.89 -1.99 15.91
C LYS A 101 0.37 -1.94 15.75
N SER A 102 -0.16 -2.13 14.53
CA SER A 102 -1.62 -2.18 14.28
C SER A 102 -2.33 -3.30 15.06
N MET A 103 -1.59 -4.36 15.34
CA MET A 103 -2.04 -5.57 16.01
C MET A 103 -1.68 -5.62 17.50
N GLN A 104 -0.99 -4.59 18.02
CA GLN A 104 -0.44 -4.55 19.38
C GLN A 104 0.46 -5.76 19.71
N LEU A 105 1.26 -6.21 18.73
CA LEU A 105 2.21 -7.31 18.88
C LEU A 105 3.61 -6.79 19.21
N GLU A 106 4.41 -7.63 19.88
CA GLU A 106 5.81 -7.32 20.19
C GLU A 106 6.66 -7.19 18.90
N VAL A 107 7.62 -6.27 18.94
CA VAL A 107 8.54 -5.96 17.84
C VAL A 107 9.93 -6.44 18.22
N ASN A 108 10.51 -7.37 17.45
CA ASN A 108 11.88 -7.85 17.61
C ASN A 108 12.58 -7.93 16.23
N TRP A 109 13.90 -8.08 16.23
CA TRP A 109 14.71 -8.15 14.99
C TRP A 109 14.44 -9.39 14.14
N GLY A 110 13.92 -10.48 14.74
CA GLY A 110 13.52 -11.68 13.99
C GLY A 110 12.23 -11.50 13.18
N ASN A 111 11.28 -10.69 13.68
CA ASN A 111 9.96 -10.54 13.07
C ASN A 111 9.89 -9.40 12.04
N ILE A 112 10.89 -8.51 11.97
CA ILE A 112 10.88 -7.38 11.03
C ILE A 112 11.09 -7.80 9.57
N TYR A 113 11.74 -8.94 9.31
CA TYR A 113 11.88 -9.54 7.97
C TYR A 113 10.98 -10.76 7.75
N GLU A 114 10.03 -10.99 8.66
CA GLU A 114 9.08 -12.09 8.51
C GLU A 114 8.28 -11.94 7.21
N ALA A 115 8.08 -13.08 6.53
CA ALA A 115 7.45 -13.15 5.22
C ALA A 115 8.16 -12.28 4.14
N TYR A 116 9.49 -12.13 4.22
CA TYR A 116 10.28 -11.38 3.23
C TYR A 116 10.04 -11.86 1.80
N PHE A 117 10.22 -13.15 1.55
CA PHE A 117 10.15 -13.72 0.21
C PHE A 117 8.80 -13.47 -0.50
N PRO A 118 7.63 -13.82 0.08
CA PRO A 118 6.37 -13.50 -0.57
C PRO A 118 6.13 -11.99 -0.69
N THR A 119 6.70 -11.17 0.19
CA THR A 119 6.56 -9.70 0.08
C THR A 119 7.36 -9.14 -1.11
N VAL A 120 8.58 -9.62 -1.32
CA VAL A 120 9.40 -9.23 -2.48
C VAL A 120 8.70 -9.61 -3.78
N ILE A 121 8.23 -10.86 -3.89
CA ILE A 121 7.53 -11.31 -5.11
C ILE A 121 6.25 -10.51 -5.34
N ARG A 122 5.48 -10.24 -4.27
CA ARG A 122 4.27 -9.41 -4.35
C ARG A 122 4.58 -8.03 -4.93
N ASP A 123 5.62 -7.36 -4.44
CA ASP A 123 5.93 -5.99 -4.85
C ASP A 123 6.51 -5.94 -6.27
N ILE A 124 7.28 -6.96 -6.69
CA ILE A 124 7.71 -7.13 -8.08
C ILE A 124 6.50 -7.35 -8.99
N ALA A 125 5.62 -8.29 -8.65
CA ALA A 125 4.39 -8.55 -9.42
C ALA A 125 3.50 -7.31 -9.52
N TYR A 126 3.35 -6.58 -8.41
CA TYR A 126 2.63 -5.31 -8.37
C TYR A 126 3.25 -4.28 -9.33
N GLY A 127 4.57 -4.11 -9.30
CA GLY A 127 5.29 -3.17 -10.17
C GLY A 127 5.12 -3.50 -11.66
N ILE A 128 5.27 -4.78 -12.02
CA ILE A 128 5.09 -5.27 -13.40
C ILE A 128 3.66 -4.99 -13.87
N VAL A 129 2.65 -5.48 -13.12
CA VAL A 129 1.24 -5.34 -13.49
C VAL A 129 0.84 -3.87 -13.58
N ARG A 130 1.27 -3.04 -12.64
CA ARG A 130 0.99 -1.60 -12.66
C ARG A 130 1.59 -0.94 -13.90
N ASN A 131 2.81 -1.29 -14.29
CA ASN A 131 3.46 -0.70 -15.47
C ASN A 131 2.72 -1.07 -16.77
N TYR A 132 2.45 -2.36 -16.99
CA TYR A 132 1.68 -2.81 -18.17
C TYR A 132 0.26 -2.23 -18.20
N SER A 133 -0.41 -2.18 -17.05
CA SER A 133 -1.74 -1.54 -16.93
C SER A 133 -1.68 -0.05 -17.25
N THR A 134 -0.63 0.65 -16.84
CA THR A 134 -0.45 2.07 -17.14
C THR A 134 -0.33 2.31 -18.64
N MET A 135 0.51 1.52 -19.33
CA MET A 135 0.64 1.60 -20.78
C MET A 135 -0.68 1.28 -21.49
N GLY A 136 -1.36 0.20 -21.08
CA GLY A 136 -2.62 -0.23 -21.68
C GLY A 136 -3.75 0.79 -21.51
N VAL A 137 -3.91 1.36 -20.32
CA VAL A 137 -4.95 2.37 -20.05
C VAL A 137 -4.65 3.68 -20.80
N LEU A 138 -3.38 4.11 -20.88
CA LEU A 138 -3.01 5.29 -21.67
C LEU A 138 -3.20 5.08 -23.17
N ALA A 139 -3.00 3.86 -23.68
CA ALA A 139 -3.29 3.53 -25.07
C ALA A 139 -4.81 3.57 -25.35
N ALA A 140 -5.64 3.09 -24.41
CA ALA A 140 -7.09 3.13 -24.53
C ALA A 140 -7.67 4.55 -24.35
N PHE A 141 -7.03 5.39 -23.53
CA PHE A 141 -7.46 6.75 -23.21
C PHE A 141 -6.32 7.75 -23.43
N PRO A 142 -5.97 8.09 -24.69
CA PRO A 142 -4.81 8.92 -25.01
C PRO A 142 -4.88 10.37 -24.48
N GLY A 143 -6.09 10.85 -24.15
CA GLY A 143 -6.28 12.15 -23.50
C GLY A 143 -5.89 12.18 -22.02
N TRP A 144 -5.60 11.03 -21.41
CA TRP A 144 -5.20 10.95 -20.01
C TRP A 144 -3.69 11.12 -19.85
N LYS A 145 -3.29 11.70 -18.72
CA LYS A 145 -1.88 11.87 -18.36
C LYS A 145 -1.49 10.83 -17.33
N THR A 146 -0.20 10.58 -17.19
CA THR A 146 0.36 9.73 -16.12
C THR A 146 0.00 10.21 -14.72
N THR A 147 -0.48 11.45 -14.56
CA THR A 147 -0.95 12.02 -13.29
C THR A 147 -2.47 12.06 -13.16
N SER A 148 -3.22 11.52 -14.12
CA SER A 148 -4.69 11.52 -14.07
C SER A 148 -5.20 10.68 -12.88
N PRO A 149 -6.08 11.22 -12.02
CA PRO A 149 -6.65 10.48 -10.89
C PRO A 149 -7.33 9.16 -11.29
N GLN A 150 -8.02 9.14 -12.44
CA GLN A 150 -8.70 7.96 -12.98
C GLN A 150 -7.72 6.87 -13.38
N LEU A 151 -6.61 7.26 -14.01
CA LEU A 151 -5.52 6.34 -14.34
C LEU A 151 -4.96 5.72 -13.06
N MET A 152 -4.65 6.53 -12.05
CA MET A 152 -4.13 6.07 -10.76
C MET A 152 -5.07 5.10 -10.05
N LEU A 153 -6.38 5.38 -10.06
CA LEU A 153 -7.39 4.47 -9.52
C LEU A 153 -7.32 3.09 -10.16
N ILE A 154 -7.38 3.04 -11.50
CA ILE A 154 -7.45 1.80 -12.27
C ILE A 154 -6.16 0.99 -12.12
N VAL A 155 -5.00 1.61 -12.36
CA VAL A 155 -3.72 0.88 -12.38
C VAL A 155 -3.33 0.37 -10.99
N VAL A 156 -3.73 1.06 -9.92
CA VAL A 156 -3.51 0.59 -8.55
C VAL A 156 -4.41 -0.59 -8.23
N ILE A 157 -5.70 -0.53 -8.61
CA ILE A 157 -6.61 -1.66 -8.41
C ILE A 157 -6.08 -2.89 -9.15
N LEU A 158 -5.71 -2.75 -10.43
CA LEU A 158 -5.16 -3.84 -11.23
C LEU A 158 -3.85 -4.37 -10.63
N GLY A 159 -2.93 -3.50 -10.20
CA GLY A 159 -1.70 -3.90 -9.53
C GLY A 159 -1.96 -4.70 -8.23
N CYS A 160 -2.89 -4.24 -7.41
CA CYS A 160 -3.27 -4.93 -6.17
C CYS A 160 -3.90 -6.30 -6.46
N LEU A 161 -4.74 -6.42 -7.49
CA LEU A 161 -5.35 -7.69 -7.90
C LEU A 161 -4.29 -8.66 -8.46
N GLY A 162 -3.40 -8.17 -9.32
CA GLY A 162 -2.35 -9.01 -9.93
C GLY A 162 -1.30 -9.52 -8.93
N SER A 163 -1.06 -8.78 -7.84
CA SER A 163 -0.15 -9.18 -6.75
C SER A 163 -0.84 -9.91 -5.59
N ALA A 164 -2.16 -10.06 -5.65
CA ALA A 164 -2.97 -10.60 -4.56
C ALA A 164 -2.57 -12.02 -4.10
N PRO A 165 -2.21 -12.98 -4.97
CA PRO A 165 -1.80 -14.32 -4.53
C PRO A 165 -0.62 -14.30 -3.57
N PHE A 166 0.39 -13.47 -3.86
CA PHE A 166 1.57 -13.30 -3.00
C PHE A 166 1.24 -12.53 -1.72
N ASN A 167 0.27 -11.62 -1.76
CA ASN A 167 -0.23 -10.97 -0.56
C ASN A 167 -0.95 -11.95 0.38
N ALA A 168 -1.72 -12.90 -0.18
CA ALA A 168 -2.34 -13.97 0.60
C ALA A 168 -1.30 -14.94 1.17
N TRP A 169 -0.28 -15.31 0.40
CA TRP A 169 0.86 -16.10 0.91
C TRP A 169 1.57 -15.38 2.06
N ARG A 170 1.85 -14.08 1.92
CA ARG A 170 2.39 -13.28 3.03
C ARG A 170 1.49 -13.35 4.27
N GLY A 171 0.18 -13.17 4.09
CA GLY A 171 -0.79 -13.27 5.19
C GLY A 171 -0.83 -14.65 5.84
N PHE A 172 -0.62 -15.72 5.07
CA PHE A 172 -0.55 -17.09 5.58
C PHE A 172 0.67 -17.30 6.49
N LEU A 173 1.82 -16.70 6.15
CA LEU A 173 3.02 -16.77 6.99
C LEU A 173 2.96 -15.86 8.23
N LEU A 174 2.18 -14.78 8.19
CA LEU A 174 2.03 -13.82 9.28
C LEU A 174 0.86 -14.14 10.22
N GLN A 175 0.35 -15.37 10.21
CA GLN A 175 -0.74 -15.77 11.10
C GLN A 175 -0.33 -15.62 12.57
N ALA A 176 -1.29 -15.27 13.42
CA ALA A 176 -1.03 -15.16 14.85
C ALA A 176 -0.75 -16.54 15.43
N LYS A 177 0.37 -16.68 16.18
CA LYS A 177 0.74 -17.92 16.86
C LYS A 177 -0.42 -18.40 17.75
N GLY A 178 -0.85 -19.64 17.55
CA GLY A 178 -1.98 -20.24 18.27
C GLY A 178 -3.37 -19.98 17.67
N GLN A 179 -3.48 -19.21 16.58
CA GLN A 179 -4.69 -19.06 15.76
C GLN A 179 -4.44 -19.44 14.29
N GLU A 180 -3.52 -20.37 14.10
CA GLU A 180 -3.08 -20.78 12.77
C GLU A 180 -4.18 -21.59 12.07
N LEU A 181 -4.48 -21.20 10.83
CA LEU A 181 -5.38 -21.91 9.95
C LEU A 181 -4.59 -22.79 9.00
N SER A 182 -5.14 -23.98 8.74
CA SER A 182 -4.67 -24.84 7.66
C SER A 182 -4.74 -24.11 6.32
N PHE A 183 -3.92 -24.53 5.35
CA PHE A 183 -3.90 -23.94 4.01
C PHE A 183 -5.30 -23.88 3.37
N LYS A 184 -6.09 -24.96 3.50
CA LYS A 184 -7.45 -25.03 2.93
C LYS A 184 -8.42 -24.06 3.61
N ASP A 185 -8.26 -23.81 4.90
CA ASP A 185 -9.11 -22.89 5.65
C ASP A 185 -8.74 -21.42 5.44
N PHE A 186 -7.46 -21.16 5.22
CA PHE A 186 -6.94 -19.83 4.94
C PHE A 186 -7.28 -19.38 3.51
N PHE A 187 -7.03 -20.24 2.51
CA PHE A 187 -7.26 -19.92 1.10
C PHE A 187 -8.70 -20.25 0.67
N LYS A 188 -9.66 -19.43 1.14
CA LYS A 188 -11.04 -19.47 0.67
C LYS A 188 -11.25 -18.44 -0.46
N PRO A 189 -11.59 -18.85 -1.70
CA PRO A 189 -11.72 -17.93 -2.84
C PRO A 189 -12.66 -16.75 -2.59
N ALA A 190 -13.81 -16.98 -1.94
CA ALA A 190 -14.75 -15.92 -1.60
C ALA A 190 -14.15 -14.86 -0.64
N ASN A 191 -13.39 -15.29 0.36
CA ASN A 191 -12.71 -14.39 1.29
C ASN A 191 -11.57 -13.64 0.59
N PHE A 192 -10.85 -14.33 -0.29
CA PHE A 192 -9.78 -13.77 -1.09
C PHE A 192 -10.28 -12.64 -1.99
N VAL A 193 -11.37 -12.86 -2.74
CA VAL A 193 -11.97 -11.85 -3.62
C VAL A 193 -12.46 -10.65 -2.80
N ARG A 194 -13.18 -10.90 -1.69
CA ARG A 194 -13.71 -9.82 -0.84
C ARG A 194 -12.59 -8.99 -0.21
N SER A 195 -11.60 -9.64 0.40
CA SER A 195 -10.50 -8.94 1.10
C SER A 195 -9.60 -8.20 0.12
N THR A 196 -9.23 -8.84 -0.98
CA THR A 196 -8.38 -8.25 -2.02
C THR A 196 -9.09 -7.10 -2.71
N GLY A 197 -10.37 -7.27 -3.08
CA GLY A 197 -11.15 -6.23 -3.75
C GLY A 197 -11.31 -4.97 -2.89
N LEU A 198 -11.68 -5.13 -1.61
CA LEU A 198 -11.78 -4.01 -0.68
C LEU A 198 -10.43 -3.31 -0.44
N GLY A 199 -9.36 -4.09 -0.28
CA GLY A 199 -8.00 -3.55 -0.13
C GLY A 199 -7.53 -2.77 -1.36
N ALA A 200 -7.73 -3.34 -2.55
CA ALA A 200 -7.39 -2.74 -3.84
C ALA A 200 -8.17 -1.44 -4.07
N PHE A 201 -9.49 -1.47 -3.83
CA PHE A 201 -10.35 -0.30 -3.99
C PHE A 201 -9.97 0.82 -3.01
N LYS A 202 -9.75 0.50 -1.73
CA LYS A 202 -9.31 1.48 -0.73
C LYS A 202 -8.00 2.16 -1.14
N GLN A 203 -7.02 1.38 -1.58
CA GLN A 203 -5.71 1.92 -1.98
C GLN A 203 -5.79 2.74 -3.27
N GLY A 204 -6.56 2.28 -4.26
CA GLY A 204 -6.79 3.02 -5.50
C GLY A 204 -7.53 4.34 -5.25
N LEU A 205 -8.60 4.31 -4.44
CA LEU A 205 -9.39 5.49 -4.09
C LEU A 205 -8.54 6.52 -3.33
N ALA A 206 -7.75 6.06 -2.35
CA ALA A 206 -6.85 6.94 -1.61
C ALA A 206 -5.85 7.67 -2.52
N LEU A 207 -5.26 6.96 -3.48
CA LEU A 207 -4.31 7.57 -4.42
C LEU A 207 -5.03 8.54 -5.38
N ALA A 208 -6.18 8.15 -5.91
CA ALA A 208 -6.97 8.98 -6.83
C ALA A 208 -7.41 10.30 -6.16
N VAL A 209 -7.97 10.22 -4.95
CA VAL A 209 -8.35 11.40 -4.16
C VAL A 209 -7.11 12.25 -3.83
N GLY A 210 -5.99 11.61 -3.49
CA GLY A 210 -4.69 12.28 -3.34
C GLY A 210 -4.29 13.15 -4.53
N TYR A 211 -4.37 12.59 -5.73
CA TYR A 211 -4.05 13.31 -6.96
C TYR A 211 -5.09 14.36 -7.34
N TRP A 212 -6.36 14.19 -6.95
CA TRP A 212 -7.40 15.21 -7.14
C TRP A 212 -7.21 16.40 -6.18
N CYS A 213 -6.88 16.13 -4.92
CA CYS A 213 -6.68 17.16 -3.91
C CYS A 213 -5.32 17.87 -4.03
N ALA A 214 -4.35 17.30 -4.74
CA ALA A 214 -3.01 17.87 -4.83
C ALA A 214 -2.94 19.25 -5.53
N PRO A 215 -3.57 19.51 -6.69
CA PRO A 215 -3.56 20.82 -7.33
C PRO A 215 -4.12 21.96 -6.47
N PRO A 216 -5.31 21.86 -5.82
CA PRO A 216 -5.82 22.95 -4.99
C PRO A 216 -4.94 23.20 -3.75
N VAL A 217 -4.39 22.15 -3.14
CA VAL A 217 -3.46 22.28 -2.01
C VAL A 217 -2.17 22.99 -2.42
N GLN A 218 -1.59 22.62 -3.57
CA GLN A 218 -0.40 23.28 -4.11
C GLN A 218 -0.65 24.76 -4.41
N ARG A 219 -1.81 25.11 -4.97
CA ARG A 219 -2.20 26.50 -5.24
C ARG A 219 -2.36 27.30 -3.95
N PHE A 220 -2.98 26.72 -2.93
CA PHE A 220 -3.14 27.35 -1.62
C PHE A 220 -1.79 27.70 -0.98
N PHE A 221 -0.86 26.73 -0.91
CA PHE A 221 0.47 26.97 -0.35
C PHE A 221 1.31 27.92 -1.19
N ALA A 222 1.23 27.84 -2.52
CA ALA A 222 1.91 28.80 -3.41
C ALA A 222 1.40 30.23 -3.19
N GLY A 223 0.10 30.42 -3.01
CA GLY A 223 -0.48 31.72 -2.66
C GLY A 223 -0.05 32.23 -1.29
N LEU A 224 0.09 31.34 -0.31
CA LEU A 224 0.58 31.67 1.04
C LEU A 224 2.06 32.09 1.05
N MET A 225 2.87 31.48 0.16
CA MET A 225 4.29 31.80 -0.01
C MET A 225 4.52 33.04 -0.87
N ALA A 226 3.65 33.32 -1.84
CA ALA A 226 3.72 34.51 -2.68
C ALA A 226 3.14 35.79 -2.03
N GLY A 227 2.39 35.63 -0.93
CA GLY A 227 1.90 36.72 -0.08
C GLY A 227 2.85 37.11 1.06
N ARG A 228 4.08 36.59 1.06
CA ARG A 228 5.22 37.04 1.88
C ARG A 228 6.28 37.65 0.97
#